data_AF-A0A6J6T038-F1
#
_entry.id   AF-A0A6J6T038-F1
#
_cell.length_a   1.000
_cell.length_b   1.000
_cell.length_c   1.000
_cell.angle_alpha   90.00
_cell.angle_beta   90.00
_cell.angle_gamma   90.00
#
_symmetry.space_group_name_H-M   'P 1'
#
loop_
_entity.id
_entity.type
_entity.pdbx_description
1 polymer ?
#
loop_
_entity_poly.entity_id
_entity_poly.type
_entity_poly.pdbx_seq_one_letter_code
_entity_poly.pdbx_strand_id
1 'polypeptide(L)'
;MNRAVNDSKYSGAVFPAGLQTISGADALKFVRQRHGLPNGDLDRTHRQQAFIAGVITKFRTQGIFGDVGKLSALLNVAKKDVVIDSGLDVIGFLPQAKALTGGNIKFHTLPIEGYVMRNSQSVNLVDEVKIRKVVADLFNPKPKDPNATPSPKPTKINYANLANGKAVDGSKIPCVN
;
A
#
# COMPACT_ATOMS: atom_id res chain seq x y z
N MET A 1 -5.52 -1.13 13.57
CA MET A 1 -5.52 0.34 13.58
C MET A 1 -4.54 0.87 14.62
N ASN A 2 -3.96 2.05 14.42
CA ASN A 2 -3.14 2.72 15.46
C ASN A 2 -4.00 3.22 16.64
N ARG A 3 -5.26 3.55 16.37
CA ARG A 3 -6.27 3.99 17.34
C ARG A 3 -7.60 3.32 17.01
N ALA A 4 -8.50 3.23 17.99
CA ALA A 4 -9.85 2.79 17.69
C ALA A 4 -10.52 3.77 16.69
N VAL A 5 -11.31 3.22 15.79
CA VAL A 5 -11.99 3.93 14.72
C VAL A 5 -13.50 3.78 14.94
N ASN A 6 -14.23 4.88 14.85
CA ASN A 6 -15.68 4.88 14.75
C ASN A 6 -16.10 5.89 13.67
N ASP A 7 -16.37 5.37 12.47
CA ASP A 7 -16.89 6.08 11.30
C ASP A 7 -18.24 5.47 10.86
N SER A 8 -19.02 5.00 11.84
CA SER A 8 -20.30 4.30 11.65
C SER A 8 -21.31 5.08 10.79
N LYS A 9 -21.31 6.41 10.90
CA LYS A 9 -22.23 7.30 10.15
C LYS A 9 -21.87 7.49 8.68
N TYR A 10 -20.65 7.13 8.27
CA TYR A 10 -20.15 7.39 6.92
C TYR A 10 -19.71 6.11 6.22
N SER A 11 -18.47 5.67 6.41
CA SER A 11 -17.99 4.43 5.77
C SER A 11 -18.53 3.16 6.44
N GLY A 12 -19.08 3.26 7.66
CA GLY A 12 -19.43 2.11 8.48
C GLY A 12 -18.24 1.47 9.19
N ALA A 13 -17.03 2.02 9.04
CA ALA A 13 -15.83 1.49 9.67
C ALA A 13 -15.90 1.63 11.20
N VAL A 14 -15.91 0.51 11.91
CA VAL A 14 -15.84 0.48 13.38
C VAL A 14 -14.83 -0.59 13.75
N PHE A 15 -13.68 -0.16 14.27
CA PHE A 15 -12.55 -1.06 14.51
C PHE A 15 -11.85 -0.74 15.84
N PRO A 16 -11.49 -1.76 16.64
CA PRO A 16 -10.59 -1.55 17.77
C PRO A 16 -9.19 -1.15 17.31
N ALA A 17 -8.40 -0.62 18.25
CA ALA A 17 -6.97 -0.44 18.06
C ALA A 17 -6.26 -1.81 17.99
N GLY A 18 -5.12 -1.88 17.31
CA GLY A 18 -4.30 -3.09 17.19
C GLY A 18 -4.44 -3.84 15.87
N LEU A 19 -3.72 -4.95 15.75
CA LEU A 19 -3.76 -5.84 14.60
C LEU A 19 -5.03 -6.69 14.65
N GLN A 20 -5.68 -6.86 13.51
CA GLN A 20 -6.95 -7.58 13.41
C GLN A 20 -7.09 -8.25 12.05
N THR A 21 -7.83 -9.35 12.01
CA THR A 21 -8.33 -9.95 10.77
C THR A 21 -9.73 -9.41 10.53
N ILE A 22 -10.00 -8.95 9.31
CA ILE A 22 -11.28 -8.35 8.92
C ILE A 22 -11.91 -9.12 7.76
N SER A 23 -13.24 -9.10 7.68
CA SER A 23 -13.98 -9.66 6.56
C SER A 23 -13.78 -8.84 5.29
N GLY A 24 -14.19 -9.37 4.13
CA GLY A 24 -14.16 -8.60 2.87
C GLY A 24 -15.03 -7.33 2.92
N ALA A 25 -16.22 -7.43 3.52
CA ALA A 25 -17.09 -6.28 3.71
C ALA A 25 -16.46 -5.23 4.63
N ASP A 26 -15.81 -5.66 5.71
CA ASP A 26 -15.12 -4.74 6.62
C ASP A 26 -13.84 -4.16 6.02
N ALA A 27 -13.13 -4.92 5.18
CA ALA A 27 -12.01 -4.42 4.41
C ALA A 27 -12.44 -3.28 3.47
N LEU A 28 -13.62 -3.40 2.84
CA LEU A 28 -14.19 -2.33 2.03
C LEU A 28 -14.48 -1.07 2.86
N LYS A 29 -15.08 -1.21 4.04
CA LYS A 29 -15.31 -0.09 4.98
C LYS A 29 -13.98 0.56 5.39
N PHE A 30 -12.98 -0.27 5.71
CA PHE A 30 -11.65 0.16 6.12
C PHE A 30 -10.96 1.03 5.07
N VAL A 31 -10.93 0.61 3.79
CA VAL A 31 -10.25 1.36 2.72
C VAL A 31 -11.05 2.58 2.22
N ARG A 32 -12.37 2.60 2.45
CA ARG A 32 -13.27 3.70 2.03
C ARG A 32 -13.42 4.81 3.07
N GLN A 33 -12.95 4.61 4.29
CA GLN A 33 -13.00 5.66 5.32
C GLN A 33 -12.29 6.92 4.83
N ARG A 34 -12.94 8.07 5.02
CA ARG A 34 -12.39 9.40 4.71
C ARG A 34 -12.42 10.34 5.91
N HIS A 35 -13.39 10.17 6.81
CA HIS A 35 -13.56 11.03 7.97
C HIS A 35 -12.73 10.53 9.16
N GLY A 36 -12.36 11.44 10.05
CA GLY A 36 -11.54 11.12 11.22
C GLY A 36 -10.09 10.73 10.88
N LEU A 37 -9.63 10.99 9.66
CA LEU A 37 -8.25 10.79 9.21
C LEU A 37 -7.47 12.11 9.29
N PRO A 38 -6.52 12.27 10.22
CA PRO A 38 -5.79 13.53 10.40
C PRO A 38 -5.03 14.01 9.15
N ASN A 39 -4.49 13.09 8.35
CA ASN A 39 -3.82 13.42 7.09
C ASN A 39 -4.71 13.18 5.86
N GLY A 40 -6.02 13.08 6.04
CA GLY A 40 -7.01 12.93 4.98
C GLY A 40 -6.68 11.81 4.00
N ASP A 41 -6.53 12.17 2.72
CA ASP A 41 -6.32 11.24 1.62
C ASP A 41 -5.00 10.46 1.70
N LEU A 42 -3.98 11.00 2.40
CA LEU A 42 -2.71 10.29 2.61
C LEU A 42 -2.85 9.15 3.65
N ASP A 43 -3.63 9.36 4.71
CA ASP A 43 -3.95 8.26 5.63
C ASP A 43 -4.78 7.19 4.92
N ARG A 44 -5.70 7.59 4.03
CA ARG A 44 -6.42 6.64 3.18
C ARG A 44 -5.48 5.84 2.26
N THR A 45 -4.46 6.49 1.70
CA THR A 45 -3.40 5.82 0.93
C THR A 45 -2.67 4.77 1.79
N HIS A 46 -2.33 5.11 3.04
CA HIS A 46 -1.71 4.14 3.96
C HIS A 46 -2.64 2.96 4.29
N ARG A 47 -3.94 3.20 4.44
CA ARG A 47 -4.94 2.12 4.60
C ARG A 47 -4.99 1.19 3.41
N GLN A 48 -4.98 1.74 2.20
CA GLN A 48 -4.95 0.93 0.98
C GLN A 48 -3.67 0.11 0.88
N GLN A 49 -2.51 0.69 1.21
CA GLN A 49 -1.24 -0.04 1.27
C GLN A 49 -1.28 -1.18 2.32
N ALA A 50 -1.82 -0.92 3.51
CA ALA A 50 -1.99 -1.94 4.54
C ALA A 50 -2.96 -3.06 4.10
N PHE A 51 -4.04 -2.72 3.40
CA PHE A 51 -4.95 -3.69 2.81
C PHE A 51 -4.24 -4.57 1.77
N ILE A 52 -3.51 -3.97 0.82
CA ILE A 52 -2.76 -4.71 -0.21
C ILE A 52 -1.71 -5.61 0.45
N ALA A 53 -0.97 -5.12 1.44
CA ALA A 53 -0.02 -5.91 2.23
C ALA A 53 -0.71 -7.11 2.90
N GLY A 54 -1.92 -6.91 3.44
CA GLY A 54 -2.73 -7.97 4.04
C GLY A 54 -3.17 -9.03 3.05
N VAL A 55 -3.67 -8.61 1.88
CA VAL A 55 -4.07 -9.52 0.79
C VAL A 55 -2.88 -10.34 0.30
N ILE A 56 -1.75 -9.69 0.02
CA ILE A 56 -0.53 -10.38 -0.44
C ILE A 56 -0.03 -11.34 0.64
N THR A 57 -0.05 -10.93 1.91
CA THR A 57 0.31 -11.81 3.03
C THR A 57 -0.59 -13.03 3.08
N LYS A 58 -1.92 -12.86 2.92
CA LYS A 58 -2.87 -13.98 2.90
C LYS A 58 -2.61 -14.93 1.74
N PHE A 59 -2.43 -14.42 0.52
CA PHE A 59 -2.12 -15.23 -0.65
C PHE A 59 -0.81 -15.98 -0.50
N ARG A 60 0.21 -15.35 0.08
CA ARG A 60 1.48 -16.03 0.41
C ARG A 60 1.27 -17.15 1.42
N THR A 61 0.53 -16.91 2.51
CA THR A 61 0.25 -17.95 3.52
C THR A 61 -0.58 -19.12 2.97
N GLN A 62 -1.37 -18.89 1.93
CA GLN A 62 -2.14 -19.91 1.22
C GLN A 62 -1.35 -20.58 0.08
N GLY A 63 -0.12 -20.15 -0.17
CA GLY A 63 0.75 -20.69 -1.21
C GLY A 63 0.30 -20.36 -2.63
N ILE A 64 -0.54 -19.33 -2.84
CA ILE A 64 -1.14 -19.03 -4.15
C ILE A 64 -0.05 -18.77 -5.21
N PHE A 65 0.96 -17.98 -4.87
CA PHE A 65 2.01 -17.59 -5.81
C PHE A 65 3.03 -18.68 -6.14
N GLY A 66 3.03 -19.79 -5.38
CA GLY A 66 3.88 -20.96 -5.64
C GLY A 66 3.19 -22.04 -6.47
N ASP A 67 1.93 -21.84 -6.83
CA ASP A 67 1.05 -22.84 -7.44
C ASP A 67 0.31 -22.24 -8.64
N VAL A 68 0.67 -22.70 -9.84
CA VAL A 68 0.12 -22.18 -11.12
C VAL A 68 -1.39 -22.38 -11.20
N GLY A 69 -1.91 -23.49 -10.67
CA GLY A 69 -3.33 -23.80 -10.69
C GLY A 69 -4.12 -22.83 -9.81
N LYS A 70 -3.66 -22.61 -8.57
CA LYS A 70 -4.28 -21.64 -7.64
C LYS A 70 -4.19 -20.22 -8.15
N LEU A 71 -3.04 -19.82 -8.72
CA LEU A 71 -2.88 -18.49 -9.32
C LEU A 71 -3.85 -18.28 -10.49
N SER A 72 -3.96 -19.28 -11.38
CA SER A 72 -4.90 -19.22 -12.52
C SER A 72 -6.35 -19.15 -12.05
N ALA A 73 -6.73 -19.93 -11.03
CA ALA A 73 -8.06 -19.88 -10.44
C ALA A 73 -8.38 -18.50 -9.84
N LEU A 74 -7.44 -17.90 -9.12
CA LEU A 74 -7.57 -16.53 -8.58
C LEU A 74 -7.81 -15.51 -9.70
N LEU A 75 -7.00 -15.56 -10.78
CA LEU A 75 -7.14 -14.65 -11.92
C LEU A 75 -8.49 -14.83 -12.63
N ASN A 76 -8.97 -16.06 -12.76
CA ASN A 76 -10.28 -16.34 -13.37
C ASN A 76 -11.45 -15.79 -12.54
N VAL A 77 -11.33 -15.80 -11.21
CA VAL A 77 -12.31 -15.12 -10.34
C VAL A 77 -12.19 -13.61 -10.48
N ALA A 78 -10.97 -13.07 -10.44
CA ALA A 78 -10.73 -11.63 -10.55
C ALA A 78 -11.30 -11.05 -11.85
N LYS A 79 -11.16 -11.74 -12.99
CA LYS A 79 -11.72 -11.31 -14.30
C LYS A 79 -13.24 -11.12 -14.31
N LYS A 80 -13.98 -11.66 -13.34
CA LYS A 80 -15.45 -11.47 -13.25
C LYS A 80 -15.82 -10.08 -12.76
N ASP A 81 -14.99 -9.50 -11.90
CA ASP A 81 -15.28 -8.25 -11.18
C ASP A 81 -14.22 -7.15 -11.41
N VAL A 82 -13.11 -7.49 -12.09
CA VAL A 82 -11.98 -6.60 -12.37
C VAL A 82 -11.56 -6.72 -13.83
N VAL A 83 -11.38 -5.58 -14.50
CA VAL A 83 -10.82 -5.54 -15.85
C VAL A 83 -9.31 -5.77 -15.78
N ILE A 84 -8.85 -6.85 -16.41
CA ILE A 84 -7.44 -7.21 -16.51
C ILE A 84 -7.02 -7.12 -17.98
N ASP A 85 -5.79 -6.68 -18.23
CA ASP A 85 -5.22 -6.64 -19.57
C ASP A 85 -5.32 -8.00 -20.27
N SER A 86 -5.78 -8.00 -21.52
CA SER A 86 -5.99 -9.23 -22.30
C SER A 86 -4.69 -9.98 -22.60
N GLY A 87 -3.56 -9.29 -22.58
CA GLY A 87 -2.21 -9.83 -22.79
C GLY A 87 -1.51 -10.29 -21.51
N LEU A 88 -2.20 -10.35 -20.35
CA LEU A 88 -1.58 -10.84 -19.12
C LEU A 88 -1.18 -12.32 -19.27
N ASP A 89 0.12 -12.57 -19.39
CA ASP A 89 0.70 -13.90 -19.33
C ASP A 89 0.92 -14.34 -17.87
N VAL A 90 0.15 -15.34 -17.44
CA VAL A 90 0.24 -15.91 -16.09
C VAL A 90 1.58 -16.58 -15.85
N ILE A 91 2.14 -17.26 -16.86
CA ILE A 91 3.43 -17.95 -16.74
C ILE A 91 4.56 -16.92 -16.69
N GLY A 92 4.51 -15.92 -17.55
CA GLY A 92 5.41 -14.76 -17.55
C GLY A 92 5.35 -13.92 -16.28
N PHE A 93 4.24 -13.97 -15.52
CA PHE A 93 4.09 -13.30 -14.22
C PHE A 93 4.69 -14.09 -13.04
N LEU A 94 5.01 -15.38 -13.20
CA LEU A 94 5.52 -16.22 -12.11
C LEU A 94 6.80 -15.68 -11.43
N PRO A 95 7.81 -15.15 -12.15
CA PRO A 95 8.98 -14.55 -11.51
C PRO A 95 8.62 -13.38 -10.58
N GLN A 96 7.69 -12.53 -10.99
CA GLN A 96 7.20 -11.39 -10.22
C GLN A 96 6.36 -11.87 -9.03
N ALA A 97 5.50 -12.87 -9.23
CA ALA A 97 4.76 -13.53 -8.16
C ALA A 97 5.71 -14.10 -7.08
N LYS A 98 6.81 -14.73 -7.50
CA LYS A 98 7.85 -15.21 -6.57
C LYS A 98 8.53 -14.05 -5.83
N ALA A 99 8.85 -12.95 -6.51
CA ALA A 99 9.40 -11.75 -5.85
C ALA A 99 8.46 -11.19 -4.76
N LEU A 100 7.14 -11.21 -5.02
CA LEU A 100 6.12 -10.83 -4.02
C LEU A 100 6.09 -11.79 -2.81
N THR A 101 6.29 -13.09 -3.03
CA THR A 101 6.39 -14.07 -1.92
C THR A 101 7.65 -13.91 -1.07
N GLY A 102 8.73 -13.43 -1.67
CA GLY A 102 10.05 -13.28 -1.04
C GLY A 102 10.09 -12.24 0.08
N GLY A 103 9.00 -11.51 0.31
CA GLY A 103 8.90 -10.56 1.42
C GLY A 103 9.77 -9.32 1.22
N ASN A 104 9.87 -8.83 -0.02
CA ASN A 104 10.57 -7.59 -0.37
C ASN A 104 9.62 -6.58 -1.02
N ILE A 105 8.49 -6.30 -0.38
CA ILE A 105 7.51 -5.34 -0.92
C ILE A 105 7.80 -3.98 -0.31
N LYS A 106 7.94 -2.96 -1.16
CA LYS A 106 8.05 -1.57 -0.72
C LYS A 106 6.89 -0.77 -1.29
N PHE A 107 6.20 -0.06 -0.40
CA PHE A 107 5.19 0.91 -0.79
C PHE A 107 5.81 2.30 -0.78
N HIS A 108 5.56 3.07 -1.84
CA HIS A 108 6.02 4.44 -1.98
C HIS A 108 4.81 5.34 -2.25
N THR A 109 4.63 6.35 -1.40
CA THR A 109 3.71 7.46 -1.68
C THR A 109 4.54 8.59 -2.27
N LEU A 110 4.16 9.09 -3.45
CA LEU A 110 4.88 10.21 -4.07
C LEU A 110 4.81 11.46 -3.18
N PRO A 111 5.90 12.23 -3.08
CA PRO A 111 5.96 13.37 -2.19
C PRO A 111 4.99 14.48 -2.62
N ILE A 112 4.40 15.14 -1.63
CA ILE A 112 3.68 16.40 -1.80
C ILE A 112 4.46 17.52 -1.11
N GLU A 113 4.32 18.74 -1.59
CA GLU A 113 4.88 19.95 -0.96
C GLU A 113 3.91 20.57 0.05
N GLY A 114 2.62 20.18 -0.02
CA GLY A 114 1.59 20.59 0.92
C GLY A 114 0.20 20.49 0.34
N TYR A 115 -0.79 20.91 1.11
CA TYR A 115 -2.17 21.06 0.66
C TYR A 115 -2.43 22.52 0.31
N VAL A 116 -3.01 22.78 -0.86
CA VAL A 116 -3.40 24.13 -1.27
C VAL A 116 -4.83 24.11 -1.82
N MET A 117 -5.50 25.26 -1.78
CA MET A 117 -6.82 25.43 -2.38
C MET A 117 -6.68 26.03 -3.78
N ARG A 118 -7.30 25.41 -4.79
CA ARG A 118 -7.42 25.95 -6.15
C ARG A 118 -8.86 25.80 -6.62
N ASN A 119 -9.49 26.89 -7.08
CA ASN A 119 -10.89 26.90 -7.52
C ASN A 119 -11.85 26.25 -6.49
N SER A 120 -11.67 26.57 -5.21
CA SER A 120 -12.44 26.00 -4.09
C SER A 120 -12.29 24.47 -3.90
N GLN A 121 -11.27 23.85 -4.51
CA GLN A 121 -10.93 22.45 -4.34
C GLN A 121 -9.61 22.30 -3.58
N SER A 122 -9.55 21.32 -2.68
CA SER A 122 -8.30 20.93 -2.04
C SER A 122 -7.45 20.13 -3.02
N VAL A 123 -6.21 20.56 -3.23
CA VAL A 123 -5.26 19.90 -4.13
C VAL A 123 -3.94 19.65 -3.41
N ASN A 124 -3.29 18.54 -3.77
CA ASN A 124 -1.93 18.26 -3.35
C ASN A 124 -0.97 19.07 -4.23
N LEU A 125 -0.23 19.99 -3.62
CA LEU A 125 0.86 20.68 -4.30
C LEU A 125 2.01 19.68 -4.48
N VAL A 126 2.59 19.62 -5.68
CA VAL A 126 3.67 18.71 -6.01
C VAL A 126 4.79 19.44 -6.75
N ASP A 127 6.01 18.94 -6.60
CA ASP A 127 7.16 19.32 -7.42
C ASP A 127 7.39 18.23 -8.48
N GLU A 128 7.14 18.56 -9.75
CA GLU A 128 7.30 17.62 -10.85
C GLU A 128 8.73 17.14 -11.05
N VAL A 129 9.72 18.02 -10.87
CA VAL A 129 11.14 17.68 -11.06
C VAL A 129 11.56 16.68 -9.99
N LYS A 130 11.16 16.93 -8.74
CA LYS A 130 11.37 16.02 -7.62
C LYS A 130 10.65 14.69 -7.82
N ILE A 131 9.41 14.69 -8.29
CA ILE A 131 8.67 13.45 -8.59
C ILE A 131 9.38 12.65 -9.69
N ARG A 132 9.75 13.27 -10.82
CA ARG A 132 10.45 12.59 -11.91
C ARG A 132 11.76 11.98 -11.42
N LYS A 133 12.50 12.70 -10.57
CA LYS A 133 13.71 12.19 -9.94
C LYS A 133 13.43 10.97 -9.05
N VAL A 134 12.44 11.05 -8.16
CA VAL A 134 12.05 9.93 -7.28
C VAL A 134 11.67 8.71 -8.10
N VAL A 135 10.83 8.87 -9.13
CA VAL A 135 10.41 7.77 -10.01
C VAL A 135 11.62 7.16 -10.72
N ALA A 136 12.49 7.97 -11.31
CA ALA A 136 13.70 7.48 -11.97
C ALA A 136 14.62 6.68 -11.02
N ASP A 137 14.83 7.19 -9.81
CA ASP A 137 15.67 6.54 -8.79
C ASP A 137 15.04 5.21 -8.29
N LEU A 138 13.70 5.07 -8.30
CA LEU A 138 13.00 3.83 -7.92
C LEU A 138 13.12 2.72 -8.98
N PHE A 139 13.06 3.07 -10.26
CA PHE A 139 13.12 2.09 -11.35
C PHE A 139 14.54 1.82 -11.84
N ASN A 140 15.49 2.72 -11.55
CA ASN A 140 16.91 2.57 -11.89
C ASN A 140 17.78 2.74 -10.62
N PRO A 141 17.69 1.81 -9.66
CA PRO A 141 18.43 1.92 -8.41
C PRO A 141 19.93 1.92 -8.69
N LYS A 142 20.64 2.90 -8.13
CA LYS A 142 22.11 2.91 -8.16
C LYS A 142 22.65 1.68 -7.43
N PRO A 143 23.78 1.08 -7.87
CA PRO A 143 24.47 0.03 -7.13
C PRO A 143 24.69 0.47 -5.68
N LYS A 144 24.38 -0.41 -4.74
CA LYS A 144 24.51 -0.13 -3.31
C LYS A 144 25.99 0.03 -2.99
N ASP A 145 26.38 1.20 -2.46
CA ASP A 145 27.75 1.44 -2.00
C ASP A 145 28.07 0.45 -0.85
N PRO A 146 29.08 -0.43 -1.00
CA PRO A 146 29.47 -1.38 0.04
C PRO A 146 29.89 -0.73 1.36
N ASN A 147 30.29 0.57 1.33
CA ASN A 147 30.76 1.32 2.49
C ASN A 147 29.71 2.25 3.10
N ALA A 148 28.47 2.24 2.60
CA ALA A 148 27.40 3.04 3.21
C ALA A 148 27.06 2.51 4.62
N THR A 149 27.38 3.32 5.63
CA THR A 149 27.05 3.03 7.03
C THR A 149 25.54 2.83 7.19
N PRO A 150 25.06 1.77 7.89
CA PRO A 150 23.63 1.56 8.09
C PRO A 150 22.99 2.78 8.76
N SER A 151 22.09 3.45 8.06
CA SER A 151 21.28 4.52 8.66
C SER A 151 20.43 3.91 9.79
N PRO A 152 20.31 4.58 10.94
CA PRO A 152 19.66 4.00 12.12
C PRO A 152 18.22 3.56 11.82
N LYS A 153 17.87 2.34 12.28
CA LYS A 153 16.49 1.83 12.24
C LYS A 153 15.57 2.78 13.03
N PRO A 154 14.56 3.40 12.40
CA PRO A 154 13.51 4.07 13.15
C PRO A 154 12.61 2.99 13.74
N THR A 155 12.69 2.81 15.06
CA THR A 155 11.65 2.14 15.84
C THR A 155 10.57 3.18 16.13
N LYS A 156 9.30 2.81 15.85
CA LYS A 156 8.07 3.63 15.82
C LYS A 156 7.79 4.28 14.46
N ILE A 157 6.94 3.63 13.67
CA ILE A 157 6.44 4.20 12.42
C ILE A 157 5.39 5.26 12.76
N ASN A 158 5.76 6.52 12.60
CA ASN A 158 4.83 7.64 12.61
C ASN A 158 4.47 7.98 11.16
N TYR A 159 3.33 7.48 10.68
CA TYR A 159 2.87 7.62 9.29
C TYR A 159 2.58 9.08 8.89
N ALA A 160 2.42 10.00 9.84
CA ALA A 160 2.24 11.43 9.55
C ALA A 160 3.48 12.05 8.89
N ASN A 161 4.68 11.52 9.18
CA ASN A 161 5.94 11.97 8.55
C ASN A 161 6.30 11.18 7.26
N LEU A 162 5.50 10.17 6.89
CA LEU A 162 5.69 9.38 5.65
C LEU A 162 4.90 9.90 4.45
N ALA A 163 4.12 10.97 4.65
CA ALA A 163 3.52 11.77 3.58
C ALA A 163 4.54 12.29 2.54
N ASN A 164 5.84 12.29 2.87
CA ASN A 164 6.91 12.82 2.03
C ASN A 164 7.86 11.72 1.52
N GLY A 165 7.45 10.97 0.50
CA GLY A 165 8.37 10.24 -0.39
C GLY A 165 9.16 9.08 0.21
N LYS A 166 8.86 8.64 1.44
CA LYS A 166 9.59 7.54 2.09
C LYS A 166 8.93 6.19 1.86
N ALA A 167 9.76 5.19 1.60
CA ALA A 167 9.34 3.80 1.46
C ALA A 167 8.81 3.23 2.79
N VAL A 168 7.70 2.50 2.75
CA VAL A 168 7.25 1.64 3.84
C VAL A 168 7.60 0.19 3.51
N ASP A 169 8.10 -0.55 4.51
CA ASP A 169 8.25 -1.99 4.40
C ASP A 169 6.88 -2.68 4.40
N GLY A 170 6.43 -3.11 3.22
CA GLY A 170 5.15 -3.78 3.01
C GLY A 170 5.16 -5.27 3.37
N SER A 171 6.32 -5.80 3.73
CA SER A 171 6.51 -7.21 4.10
C SER A 171 5.89 -7.57 5.45
N LYS A 172 5.52 -6.56 6.24
CA LYS A 172 4.70 -6.67 7.44
C LYS A 172 3.50 -5.75 7.28
N ILE A 173 2.34 -6.14 7.80
CA ILE A 173 1.14 -5.33 7.74
C ILE A 173 1.22 -4.27 8.85
N PRO A 174 1.34 -2.97 8.52
CA PRO A 174 1.37 -1.93 9.54
C PRO A 174 -0.01 -1.69 10.14
N CYS A 175 -0.04 -1.28 11.42
CA CYS A 175 -1.19 -0.53 11.92
C CYS A 175 -1.19 0.87 11.31
N VAL A 176 -2.34 1.33 10.86
CA VAL A 176 -2.55 2.64 10.24
C VAL A 176 -3.67 3.39 10.95
N ASN A 177 -3.71 4.70 10.75
CA ASN A 177 -4.79 5.56 11.24
C ASN A 177 -6.05 5.35 10.44
#